data_AF-A0A9D8FFX8-F1
#
_entry.id   AF-A0A9D8FFX8-F1
#
_cell.length_a   1.000
_cell.length_b   1.000
_cell.length_c   1.000
_cell.angle_alpha   90.00
_cell.angle_beta   90.00
_cell.angle_gamma   90.00
#
_symmetry.space_group_name_H-M   'P 1'
#
loop_
_entity.id
_entity.type
_entity.pdbx_description
1 polymer ?
#
loop_
_entity_poly.entity_id
_entity_poly.type
_entity_poly.pdbx_seq_one_letter_code
_entity_poly.pdbx_strand_id
1 'polypeptide(L)'
;MTQQNSNSFSLPDESNLKQMIEDVLQQAKNKGATQVEAGLSVSSGLSVSCRMKEVETIELQRDNGLGITVYFGQHKGTASTSNLDPKALQATIDAACNIAKYTSEDKYSGLADADLMATEFPDLDLYHPWAVT
;
A
#
# COMPACT_ATOMS: atom_id res chain seq x y z
N MET A 1 -29.92 -28.28 4.76
CA MET A 1 -29.61 -26.88 5.08
C MET A 1 -28.11 -26.71 4.97
N THR A 2 -27.65 -26.41 3.77
CA THR A 2 -26.22 -26.26 3.44
C THR A 2 -25.86 -24.81 3.77
N GLN A 3 -25.21 -24.58 4.91
CA GLN A 3 -24.70 -23.25 5.24
C GLN A 3 -23.64 -22.88 4.19
N GLN A 4 -23.94 -21.84 3.42
CA GLN A 4 -23.02 -21.22 2.48
C GLN A 4 -21.81 -20.70 3.27
N ASN A 5 -20.63 -21.20 2.91
CA ASN A 5 -19.36 -20.78 3.45
C ASN A 5 -19.10 -19.33 3.01
N SER A 6 -19.38 -18.36 3.88
CA SER A 6 -19.10 -16.94 3.64
C SER A 6 -17.58 -16.74 3.65
N ASN A 7 -17.02 -16.56 2.46
CA ASN A 7 -15.59 -16.42 2.19
C ASN A 7 -15.00 -15.23 2.99
N SER A 8 -14.43 -15.50 4.17
CA SER A 8 -13.92 -14.51 5.15
C SER A 8 -12.53 -13.95 4.82
N PHE A 9 -12.01 -14.28 3.63
CA PHE A 9 -10.66 -13.95 3.14
C PHE A 9 -10.65 -13.11 1.85
N SER A 10 -11.72 -12.35 1.57
CA SER A 10 -11.72 -11.45 0.41
C SER A 10 -10.81 -10.25 0.65
N LEU A 11 -9.85 -10.06 -0.27
CA LEU A 11 -9.14 -8.79 -0.38
C LEU A 11 -10.11 -7.70 -0.87
N PRO A 12 -9.87 -6.42 -0.53
CA PRO A 12 -10.65 -5.32 -1.09
C PRO A 12 -10.60 -5.31 -2.61
N ASP A 13 -11.62 -4.74 -3.23
CA ASP A 13 -11.67 -4.58 -4.69
C ASP A 13 -10.50 -3.73 -5.18
N GLU A 14 -9.79 -4.23 -6.20
CA GLU A 14 -8.62 -3.59 -6.80
C GLU A 14 -8.95 -2.18 -7.31
N SER A 15 -10.14 -1.99 -7.88
CA SER A 15 -10.58 -0.69 -8.40
C SER A 15 -10.65 0.38 -7.30
N ASN A 16 -11.09 -0.01 -6.10
CA ASN A 16 -11.16 0.89 -4.95
C ASN A 16 -9.76 1.29 -4.48
N LEU A 17 -8.84 0.32 -4.42
CA LEU A 17 -7.44 0.55 -4.04
C LEU A 17 -6.73 1.49 -5.03
N LYS A 18 -6.98 1.33 -6.33
CA LYS A 18 -6.47 2.24 -7.38
C LYS A 18 -6.99 3.66 -7.19
N GLN A 19 -8.30 3.83 -6.98
CA GLN A 19 -8.89 5.15 -6.75
C GLN A 19 -8.29 5.83 -5.51
N MET A 20 -8.07 5.08 -4.43
CA MET A 20 -7.45 5.61 -3.22
C MET A 20 -6.02 6.11 -3.46
N ILE A 21 -5.21 5.37 -4.24
CA ILE A 21 -3.88 5.82 -4.64
C ILE A 21 -3.94 7.07 -5.50
N GLU A 22 -4.83 7.11 -6.50
CA GLU A 22 -5.01 8.29 -7.36
C GLU A 22 -5.36 9.54 -6.54
N ASP A 23 -6.29 9.40 -5.59
CA ASP A 23 -6.71 10.48 -4.70
C ASP A 23 -5.54 10.99 -3.84
N VAL A 24 -4.72 10.09 -3.30
CA VAL A 24 -3.54 10.42 -2.49
C VAL A 24 -2.49 11.16 -3.33
N LEU A 25 -2.21 10.68 -4.55
CA LEU A 25 -1.28 11.33 -5.48
C LEU A 25 -1.78 12.73 -5.85
N GLN A 26 -3.06 12.87 -6.15
CA GLN A 26 -3.65 14.16 -6.53
C GLN A 26 -3.63 15.16 -5.36
N GLN A 27 -3.96 14.72 -4.14
CA GLN A 27 -3.90 15.56 -2.96
C GLN A 27 -2.49 16.07 -2.65
N ALA A 28 -1.48 15.22 -2.78
CA ALA A 28 -0.09 15.60 -2.61
C ALA A 28 0.37 16.62 -3.66
N LYS A 29 0.01 16.42 -4.94
CA LYS A 29 0.26 17.38 -6.02
C LYS A 29 -0.42 18.73 -5.76
N ASN A 30 -1.68 18.71 -5.31
CA ASN A 30 -2.43 19.93 -4.96
C ASN A 30 -1.78 20.73 -3.81
N LYS A 31 -0.98 20.08 -2.96
CA LYS A 31 -0.19 20.74 -1.90
C LYS A 31 1.17 21.28 -2.37
N GLY A 32 1.46 21.17 -3.66
CA GLY A 32 2.67 21.73 -4.29
C GLY A 32 3.83 20.75 -4.43
N ALA A 33 3.63 19.45 -4.22
CA ALA A 33 4.64 18.46 -4.51
C ALA A 33 4.92 18.42 -6.03
N THR A 34 6.20 18.50 -6.40
CA THR A 34 6.67 18.42 -7.79
C THR A 34 6.64 17.01 -8.34
N GLN A 35 6.96 16.01 -7.50
CA GLN A 35 6.87 14.60 -7.81
C GLN A 35 6.30 13.86 -6.59
N VAL A 36 5.62 12.74 -6.84
CA VAL A 36 4.99 11.93 -5.78
C VAL A 36 5.05 10.46 -6.18
N GLU A 37 5.38 9.62 -5.20
CA GLU A 37 5.25 8.16 -5.26
C GLU A 37 4.36 7.70 -4.11
N ALA A 38 3.47 6.76 -4.37
CA ALA A 38 2.67 6.14 -3.33
C ALA A 38 2.54 4.63 -3.59
N GLY A 39 2.58 3.85 -2.51
CA GLY A 39 2.37 2.41 -2.55
C GLY A 39 1.35 2.00 -1.51
N LEU A 40 0.41 1.14 -1.88
CA LEU A 40 -0.59 0.56 -1.00
C LEU A 40 -0.44 -0.95 -1.04
N SER A 41 -0.39 -1.56 0.14
CA SER A 41 -0.35 -2.99 0.32
C SER A 41 -1.54 -3.41 1.19
N VAL A 42 -2.19 -4.50 0.79
CA VAL A 42 -3.22 -5.16 1.60
C VAL A 42 -2.94 -6.65 1.54
N SER A 43 -2.95 -7.30 2.69
CA SER A 43 -2.73 -8.73 2.82
C SER A 43 -3.63 -9.34 3.88
N SER A 44 -3.94 -10.61 3.71
CA SER A 44 -4.75 -11.41 4.64
C SER A 44 -4.16 -12.80 4.66
N GLY A 45 -3.98 -13.37 5.86
CA GLY A 45 -3.30 -14.65 6.07
C GLY A 45 -3.95 -15.46 7.18
N LEU A 46 -3.84 -16.79 7.07
CA LEU A 46 -4.22 -17.71 8.14
C LEU A 46 -3.01 -18.59 8.42
N SER A 47 -2.53 -18.58 9.66
CA SER A 47 -1.49 -19.48 10.14
C SER A 47 -2.07 -20.47 11.13
N VAL A 48 -1.83 -21.76 10.91
CA VAL A 48 -2.24 -22.84 11.82
C VAL A 48 -1.01 -23.63 12.22
N SER A 49 -0.74 -23.71 13.53
CA SER A 49 0.32 -24.55 14.10
C SER A 49 -0.27 -25.75 14.82
N CYS A 50 0.37 -26.91 14.68
CA CYS A 50 -0.01 -28.13 15.37
C CYS A 50 1.20 -28.82 15.98
N ARG A 51 0.97 -29.52 17.09
CA ARG A 51 2.00 -30.31 17.78
C ARG A 51 1.37 -31.56 18.37
N MET A 52 2.04 -32.69 18.21
CA MET A 52 1.54 -33.99 18.66
C MET A 52 0.12 -34.31 18.15
N LYS A 53 -0.19 -33.93 16.90
CA LYS A 53 -1.51 -34.07 16.24
C LYS A 53 -2.63 -33.20 16.82
N GLU A 54 -2.31 -32.30 17.75
CA GLU A 54 -3.24 -31.33 18.31
C GLU A 54 -2.96 -29.94 17.73
N VAL A 55 -4.01 -29.15 17.51
CA VAL A 55 -3.87 -27.76 17.08
C VAL A 55 -3.42 -26.92 18.26
N GLU A 56 -2.34 -26.16 18.11
CA GLU A 56 -1.82 -25.28 19.14
C GLU A 56 -2.27 -23.84 18.94
N THR A 57 -2.19 -23.32 17.71
CA THR A 57 -2.51 -21.92 17.42
C THR A 57 -3.19 -21.78 16.08
N ILE A 58 -4.20 -20.91 16.05
CA ILE A 58 -4.84 -20.43 14.82
C ILE A 58 -4.75 -18.90 14.87
N GLU A 59 -4.04 -18.32 13.91
CA GLU A 59 -3.82 -16.88 13.81
C GLU A 59 -4.35 -16.36 12.47
N LEU A 60 -5.15 -15.29 12.53
CA LEU A 60 -5.66 -14.57 11.37
C LEU A 60 -4.94 -13.23 11.26
N GLN A 61 -4.11 -13.08 10.25
CA GLN A 61 -3.44 -11.82 9.92
C GLN A 61 -4.26 -11.02 8.93
N ARG A 62 -4.38 -9.71 9.17
CA ARG A 62 -4.96 -8.74 8.25
C ARG A 62 -4.15 -7.46 8.34
N ASP A 63 -3.38 -7.20 7.30
CA ASP A 63 -2.50 -6.04 7.24
C ASP A 63 -2.85 -5.18 6.05
N ASN A 64 -2.84 -3.88 6.26
CA ASN A 64 -2.95 -2.89 5.20
C ASN A 64 -2.01 -1.73 5.53
N GLY A 65 -1.36 -1.18 4.51
CA GLY A 65 -0.38 -0.12 4.70
C GLY A 65 -0.23 0.72 3.45
N LEU A 66 -0.27 2.05 3.64
CA LEU A 66 0.02 3.04 2.61
C LEU A 66 1.31 3.78 2.97
N GLY A 67 2.23 3.84 2.01
CA GLY A 67 3.41 4.70 2.05
C GLY A 67 3.33 5.77 0.98
N ILE A 68 3.76 6.98 1.30
CA ILE A 68 3.89 8.09 0.34
C ILE A 68 5.25 8.75 0.48
N THR A 69 5.89 9.00 -0.67
CA THR A 69 7.07 9.85 -0.79
C THR A 69 6.73 11.04 -1.68
N VAL A 70 6.98 12.24 -1.18
CA VAL A 70 6.77 13.50 -1.91
C VAL A 70 8.09 14.21 -2.12
N TYR A 71 8.19 14.93 -3.24
CA TYR A 71 9.34 15.73 -3.60
C TYR A 71 8.93 17.17 -3.86
N PHE A 72 9.63 18.12 -3.25
CA PHE A 72 9.48 19.56 -3.51
C PHE A 72 10.79 20.06 -4.13
N GLY A 73 10.86 20.04 -5.46
CA GLY A 73 12.15 20.08 -6.16
C GLY A 73 13.01 18.90 -5.72
N GLN A 74 14.18 19.18 -5.18
CA GLN A 74 15.14 18.17 -4.72
C GLN A 74 15.04 17.88 -3.20
N HIS A 75 13.98 18.32 -2.54
CA HIS A 75 13.69 18.02 -1.14
C HIS A 75 12.73 16.83 -1.02
N LYS A 76 13.06 15.82 -0.21
CA LYS A 76 12.31 14.57 -0.08
C LYS A 76 11.66 14.43 1.30
N GLY A 77 10.40 14.00 1.33
CA GLY A 77 9.72 13.60 2.54
C GLY A 77 8.94 12.30 2.35
N THR A 78 9.02 11.41 3.32
CA THR A 78 8.32 10.12 3.30
C THR A 78 7.50 9.96 4.57
N ALA A 79 6.30 9.42 4.44
CA ALA A 79 5.46 9.03 5.56
C ALA A 79 4.65 7.77 5.21
N SER A 80 4.18 7.04 6.22
CA SER A 80 3.37 5.84 6.04
C SER A 80 2.29 5.71 7.11
N THR A 81 1.23 4.98 6.82
CA THR A 81 0.11 4.70 7.74
C THR A 81 -0.49 3.32 7.47
N SER A 82 -0.95 2.66 8.52
CA SER A 82 -1.79 1.47 8.43
C SER A 82 -3.30 1.78 8.54
N ASN A 83 -3.68 3.05 8.75
CA ASN A 83 -5.07 3.48 8.69
C ASN A 83 -5.36 4.15 7.34
N LEU A 84 -6.33 3.60 6.59
CA LEU A 84 -6.79 4.06 5.28
C LEU A 84 -8.00 5.00 5.34
N ASP A 85 -8.43 5.41 6.53
CA ASP A 85 -9.44 6.45 6.69
C ASP A 85 -8.97 7.75 6.02
N PRO A 86 -9.85 8.50 5.32
CA PRO A 86 -9.48 9.73 4.62
C PRO A 86 -8.73 10.76 5.48
N LYS A 87 -9.06 10.84 6.78
CA LYS A 87 -8.38 11.72 7.74
C LYS A 87 -6.93 11.27 8.01
N ALA A 88 -6.71 9.97 8.14
CA ALA A 88 -5.38 9.43 8.35
C ALA A 88 -4.51 9.63 7.10
N LEU A 89 -5.07 9.35 5.92
CA LEU A 89 -4.40 9.61 4.64
C LEU A 89 -4.00 11.09 4.50
N GLN A 90 -4.92 12.01 4.79
CA GLN A 90 -4.65 13.44 4.77
C GLN A 90 -3.52 13.82 5.72
N ALA A 91 -3.53 13.31 6.96
CA ALA A 91 -2.49 13.56 7.94
C ALA A 91 -1.12 12.99 7.50
N THR A 92 -1.10 11.82 6.87
CA THR A 92 0.13 11.22 6.32
C THR A 92 0.71 12.04 5.18
N ILE A 93 -0.14 12.53 4.26
CA ILE A 93 0.28 13.44 3.17
C ILE A 93 0.86 14.73 3.77
N ASP A 94 0.19 15.31 4.76
CA ASP A 94 0.65 16.53 5.43
C ASP A 94 1.99 16.32 6.13
N ALA A 95 2.17 15.18 6.80
CA ALA A 95 3.43 14.83 7.42
C ALA A 95 4.56 14.73 6.37
N ALA A 96 4.34 14.01 5.27
CA ALA A 96 5.34 13.87 4.20
C ALA A 96 5.70 15.24 3.58
N CYS A 97 4.71 16.07 3.28
CA CYS A 97 4.92 17.42 2.75
C CYS A 97 5.67 18.32 3.74
N ASN A 98 5.37 18.24 5.03
CA ASN A 98 6.06 19.00 6.05
C ASN A 98 7.53 18.56 6.17
N ILE A 99 7.79 17.24 6.18
CA ILE A 99 9.15 16.71 6.19
C ILE A 99 9.93 17.24 5.00
N ALA A 100 9.39 17.14 3.78
CA ALA A 100 10.07 17.61 2.56
C ALA A 100 10.46 19.09 2.68
N LYS A 101 9.54 19.96 3.14
CA LYS A 101 9.81 21.40 3.29
C LYS A 101 10.97 21.76 4.24
N TYR A 102 11.28 20.89 5.20
CA TYR A 102 12.35 21.13 6.18
C TYR A 102 13.59 20.27 5.96
N THR A 103 13.57 19.33 5.01
CA THR A 103 14.75 18.55 4.63
C THR A 103 15.73 19.38 3.81
N SER A 104 16.98 18.94 3.71
CA SER A 104 17.96 19.55 2.81
C SER A 104 17.77 19.08 1.38
N GLU A 105 18.29 19.87 0.45
CA GLU A 105 18.30 19.55 -0.97
C GLU A 105 19.26 18.38 -1.27
N ASP A 106 18.85 17.43 -2.09
CA ASP A 106 19.69 16.34 -2.61
C ASP A 106 19.56 16.22 -4.13
N LYS A 107 20.66 16.46 -4.87
CA LYS A 107 20.65 16.46 -6.35
C LYS A 107 20.32 15.11 -6.98
N TYR A 108 20.42 14.01 -6.24
CA TYR A 108 20.12 12.67 -6.74
C TYR A 108 18.75 12.17 -6.28
N SER A 109 18.00 13.00 -5.56
CA SER A 109 16.64 12.68 -5.12
C SER A 109 15.63 12.98 -6.23
N GLY A 110 14.70 12.06 -6.46
CA GLY A 110 13.61 12.22 -7.42
C GLY A 110 13.11 10.89 -7.94
N LEU A 111 12.02 10.94 -8.72
CA LEU A 111 11.55 9.79 -9.49
C LEU A 111 12.53 9.46 -10.61
N ALA A 112 12.51 8.20 -11.07
CA ALA A 112 13.17 7.81 -12.31
C ALA A 112 12.64 8.64 -13.49
N ASP A 113 13.47 8.84 -14.50
CA ASP A 113 13.03 9.45 -15.75
C ASP A 113 11.89 8.61 -16.36
N ALA A 114 10.87 9.27 -16.90
CA ALA A 114 9.67 8.60 -17.42
C ALA A 114 10.02 7.54 -18.49
N ASP A 115 11.03 7.80 -19.32
CA ASP A 115 11.49 6.89 -20.38
C ASP A 115 12.18 5.62 -19.84
N LEU A 116 12.53 5.59 -18.55
CA LEU A 116 13.10 4.43 -17.85
C LEU A 116 12.05 3.67 -17.02
N MET A 117 10.83 4.20 -16.90
CA MET A 117 9.77 3.53 -16.16
C MET A 117 9.16 2.39 -16.98
N ALA A 118 8.83 1.29 -16.30
CA ALA A 118 8.12 0.19 -16.93
C ALA A 118 6.70 0.64 -17.34
N THR A 119 6.33 0.41 -18.60
CA THR A 119 4.99 0.64 -19.14
C THR A 119 4.23 -0.65 -19.40
N GLU A 120 4.94 -1.77 -19.43
CA GLU A 120 4.40 -3.11 -19.61
C GLU A 120 4.58 -3.92 -18.32
N PHE A 121 3.46 -4.41 -17.78
CA PHE A 121 3.42 -5.21 -16.55
C PHE A 121 2.90 -6.60 -16.89
N PRO A 122 3.77 -7.60 -17.12
CA PRO A 122 3.33 -8.94 -17.46
C PRO A 122 2.64 -9.60 -16.26
N ASP A 123 1.60 -10.40 -16.53
CA ASP A 123 1.07 -11.32 -15.55
C ASP A 123 2.11 -12.41 -15.28
N LEU A 124 2.53 -12.52 -14.03
CA LEU A 124 3.57 -13.44 -13.59
C LEU A 124 3.00 -14.80 -13.13
N ASP A 125 1.68 -14.98 -13.19
CA ASP A 125 0.99 -16.22 -12.78
C ASP A 125 1.42 -16.69 -11.38
N LEU A 126 1.57 -15.75 -10.44
CA LEU A 126 2.15 -16.04 -9.11
C LEU A 126 1.15 -16.67 -8.12
N TYR A 127 -0.14 -16.70 -8.46
CA TYR A 127 -1.20 -17.10 -7.54
C TYR A 127 -1.85 -18.41 -7.98
N HIS A 128 -1.50 -19.49 -7.28
CA HIS A 128 -2.05 -20.83 -7.52
C HIS A 128 -2.75 -21.37 -6.26
N PRO A 129 -4.02 -21.01 -6.02
CA PRO A 129 -4.74 -21.49 -4.85
C PRO A 129 -4.91 -23.01 -4.93
N TRP A 130 -4.46 -23.71 -3.88
CA TRP A 130 -4.71 -25.14 -3.76
C TRP A 130 -6.07 -25.37 -3.11
N ALA A 131 -6.99 -25.99 -3.84
CA ALA A 131 -8.25 -26.46 -3.29
C ALA A 131 -7.98 -27.70 -2.41
N VAL A 132 -7.59 -27.46 -1.16
CA VAL A 132 -7.54 -28.51 -0.15
C VAL A 132 -8.98 -28.74 0.31
N THR A 133 -9.54 -29.89 -0.06
CA THR A 133 -10.85 -30.39 0.39
C THR A 133 -10.73 -31.25 1.64
#